data_AF-A0A6J8D0Q8-F1
#
_entry.id   AF-A0A6J8D0Q8-F1
#
_cell.length_a   1.000
_cell.length_b   1.000
_cell.length_c   1.000
_cell.angle_alpha   90.00
_cell.angle_beta   90.00
_cell.angle_gamma   90.00
#
_symmetry.space_group_name_H-M   'P 1'
#
loop_
_entity.id
_entity.type
_entity.pdbx_description
1 polymer ?
#
loop_
_entity_poly.entity_id
_entity_poly.type
_entity_poly.pdbx_seq_one_letter_code
_entity_poly.pdbx_strand_id
1 'polypeptide(L)'
;METSFVINVGTFSEKRGIIKFLPCVKTSKSLSQTTATFSPPSVSLKIPSTSKSHAYCCICKKPGPKLIVISPDVRTATYVDNNILIPSGNRCCPNHICDGHLNDDALCRIKTTDESFVNRTYLLEIMNKMRKKIRESASRRLNFDDSNLSEPDYITMTGLSKINFSEVCSTLSKYLKNTPARTITTTVAIFLCKLKSGMSNRFLSTIFCVSKSSVHHAFNSVRQAFMSEFVPANLGFQHTVLVRTY
;
A
#
# COMPACT_ATOMS: atom_id res chain seq x y z
N MET A 1 -30.94 32.26 -9.09
CA MET A 1 -29.76 32.27 -9.97
C MET A 1 -29.14 30.90 -9.90
N GLU A 2 -29.64 30.01 -10.75
CA GLU A 2 -29.11 28.66 -10.95
C GLU A 2 -27.96 28.76 -11.93
N THR A 3 -26.80 28.19 -11.59
CA THR A 3 -25.70 27.99 -12.53
C THR A 3 -25.46 26.50 -12.70
N SER A 4 -25.97 25.99 -13.80
CA SER A 4 -25.84 24.63 -14.31
C SER A 4 -24.39 24.35 -14.72
N PHE A 5 -23.82 23.26 -14.22
CA PHE A 5 -22.56 22.70 -14.72
C PHE A 5 -22.85 21.82 -15.94
N VAL A 6 -22.42 22.27 -17.12
CA VAL A 6 -22.45 21.49 -18.36
C VAL A 6 -21.11 20.76 -18.50
N ILE A 7 -21.11 19.43 -18.39
CA ILE A 7 -19.95 18.59 -18.72
C ILE A 7 -20.02 18.28 -20.21
N ASN A 8 -19.15 18.92 -21.01
CA ASN A 8 -19.02 18.63 -22.42
C ASN A 8 -18.07 17.43 -22.61
N VAL A 9 -18.64 16.30 -23.03
CA VAL A 9 -17.91 15.05 -23.29
C VAL A 9 -17.33 15.14 -24.71
N GLY A 10 -16.10 15.66 -24.81
CA GLY A 10 -15.36 15.72 -26.06
C GLY A 10 -14.93 14.33 -26.53
N THR A 11 -15.36 14.00 -27.74
CA THR A 11 -15.13 12.74 -28.47
C THR A 11 -13.65 12.44 -28.73
N PHE A 12 -13.28 11.17 -28.54
CA PHE A 12 -11.99 10.57 -28.89
C PHE A 12 -11.84 10.47 -30.41
N SER A 13 -10.80 11.10 -30.99
CA SER A 13 -10.41 10.88 -32.40
C SER A 13 -8.92 10.65 -32.51
N GLU A 14 -8.59 9.44 -32.93
CA GLU A 14 -7.29 8.91 -33.28
C GLU A 14 -6.79 9.58 -34.58
N LYS A 15 -5.64 10.27 -34.54
CA LYS A 15 -4.80 10.54 -35.72
C LYS A 15 -3.41 11.04 -35.30
N ARG A 16 -2.38 10.38 -35.83
CA ARG A 16 -0.95 10.66 -35.69
C ARG A 16 -0.64 12.14 -35.98
N GLY A 17 -0.02 12.84 -35.04
CA GLY A 17 0.39 14.22 -35.19
C GLY A 17 1.69 14.49 -34.41
N ILE A 18 2.74 14.80 -35.17
CA ILE A 18 4.06 15.22 -34.71
C ILE A 18 3.93 16.42 -33.76
N ILE A 19 4.53 16.34 -32.57
CA ILE A 19 4.61 17.47 -31.64
C ILE A 19 5.58 18.51 -32.25
N LYS A 20 5.03 19.58 -32.84
CA LYS A 20 5.82 20.75 -33.24
C LYS A 20 6.10 21.59 -31.99
N PHE A 21 7.36 21.59 -31.54
CA PHE A 21 7.82 22.56 -30.55
C PHE A 21 7.91 23.94 -31.23
N LEU A 22 7.14 24.91 -30.74
CA LEU A 22 7.28 26.32 -31.11
C LEU A 22 8.64 26.85 -30.61
N PRO A 23 9.37 27.65 -31.41
CA PRO A 23 10.63 28.22 -30.98
C PRO A 23 10.41 29.29 -29.90
N CYS A 24 11.28 29.25 -28.89
CA CYS A 24 11.34 30.21 -27.79
C CYS A 24 11.65 31.62 -28.34
N VAL A 25 10.73 32.57 -28.13
CA VAL A 25 10.92 33.99 -28.42
C VAL A 25 11.99 34.53 -27.47
N LYS A 26 13.07 35.08 -28.04
CA LYS A 26 14.15 35.73 -27.28
C LYS A 26 13.63 37.02 -26.65
N THR A 27 13.31 37.00 -25.37
CA THR A 27 13.13 38.21 -24.57
C THR A 27 14.48 38.84 -24.24
N SER A 28 14.52 40.15 -24.40
CA SER A 28 15.65 41.07 -24.22
C SER A 28 16.29 40.97 -22.84
N LYS A 29 17.63 41.06 -22.83
CA LYS A 29 18.47 41.11 -21.63
C LYS A 29 18.11 42.31 -20.77
N SER A 30 17.46 42.11 -19.62
CA SER A 30 17.60 43.02 -18.49
C SER A 30 18.70 42.48 -17.58
N LEU A 31 19.69 43.31 -17.24
CA LEU A 31 20.68 42.97 -16.24
C LEU A 31 19.99 42.91 -14.88
N SER A 32 19.75 41.71 -14.37
CA SER A 32 19.41 41.48 -12.97
C SER A 32 20.45 40.54 -12.37
N GLN A 33 21.16 41.05 -11.37
CA GLN A 33 22.18 40.38 -10.58
C GLN A 33 21.81 38.93 -10.26
N THR A 34 22.67 37.99 -10.64
CA THR A 34 22.55 36.59 -10.24
C THR A 34 22.89 36.49 -8.74
N THR A 35 21.92 36.82 -7.89
CA THR A 35 21.97 36.38 -6.50
C THR A 35 21.85 34.85 -6.53
N ALA A 36 22.91 34.17 -6.11
CA ALA A 36 22.83 32.73 -5.89
C ALA A 36 21.68 32.48 -4.90
N THR A 37 20.62 31.84 -5.36
CA THR A 37 19.40 31.59 -4.59
C THR A 37 19.66 30.47 -3.58
N PHE A 38 20.35 30.82 -2.50
CA PHE A 38 20.54 29.90 -1.38
C PHE A 38 19.20 29.67 -0.67
N SER A 39 18.90 28.40 -0.38
CA SER A 39 17.74 28.06 0.45
C SER A 39 17.98 28.58 1.87
N PRO A 40 16.97 29.13 2.57
CA PRO A 40 17.13 29.48 3.96
C PRO A 40 17.47 28.22 4.80
N PRO A 41 18.22 28.37 5.92
CA PRO A 41 18.61 27.23 6.76
C PRO A 41 17.42 26.41 7.27
N SER A 42 16.30 27.08 7.55
CA SER A 42 15.03 26.45 7.90
C SER A 42 13.85 27.26 7.37
N VAL A 43 12.77 26.57 7.00
CA VAL A 43 11.49 27.15 6.60
C VAL A 43 10.46 26.86 7.69
N SER A 44 9.62 27.84 8.01
CA SER A 44 8.45 27.62 8.88
C SER A 44 7.29 27.04 8.06
N LEU A 45 6.74 25.93 8.53
CA LEU A 45 5.58 25.26 7.93
C LEU A 45 4.45 25.17 8.95
N LYS A 46 3.22 25.44 8.51
CA LYS A 46 1.99 25.27 9.29
C LYS A 46 1.60 23.80 9.39
N ILE A 47 2.46 23.01 10.02
CA ILE A 47 2.30 21.58 10.21
C ILE A 47 2.55 21.30 11.69
N PRO A 48 1.62 20.61 12.38
CA PRO A 48 1.79 20.25 13.78
C PRO A 48 3.09 19.49 14.00
N SER A 49 3.89 19.89 14.99
CA SER A 49 5.12 19.18 15.32
C SER A 49 5.33 18.97 16.80
N THR A 50 5.98 17.85 17.14
CA THR A 50 6.38 17.59 18.52
C THR A 50 7.53 18.50 18.93
N SER A 51 7.58 18.89 20.20
CA SER A 51 8.70 19.66 20.75
C SER A 51 10.03 18.92 20.53
N LYS A 52 11.08 19.63 20.11
CA LYS A 52 12.43 19.06 20.03
C LYS A 52 12.94 18.72 21.43
N SER A 53 13.24 17.46 21.69
CA SER A 53 13.82 17.04 22.97
C SER A 53 14.73 15.83 22.79
N HIS A 54 15.93 15.93 23.35
CA HIS A 54 16.91 14.84 23.38
C HIS A 54 17.03 14.20 24.77
N ALA A 55 16.50 14.84 25.82
CA ALA A 55 16.59 14.38 27.22
C ALA A 55 15.29 13.78 27.74
N TYR A 56 14.14 14.13 27.15
CA TYR A 56 12.81 13.71 27.60
C TYR A 56 12.07 12.99 26.48
N CYS A 57 11.11 12.13 26.85
CA CYS A 57 10.18 11.59 25.88
C CYS A 57 9.38 12.73 25.22
N CYS A 58 9.37 12.82 23.89
CA CYS A 58 8.63 13.88 23.20
C CYS A 58 7.10 13.77 23.35
N ILE A 59 6.60 12.59 23.75
CA ILE A 59 5.18 12.26 23.95
C ILE A 59 4.77 12.54 25.40
N CYS A 60 5.26 11.75 26.36
CA CYS A 60 4.84 11.85 27.77
C CYS A 60 5.69 12.77 28.65
N LYS A 61 6.73 13.43 28.09
CA LYS A 61 7.67 14.33 28.80
C LYS A 61 8.41 13.72 29.99
N LYS A 62 8.33 12.40 30.20
CA LYS A 62 9.08 11.72 31.26
C LYS A 62 10.59 11.70 30.90
N PRO A 63 11.48 12.10 31.82
CA PRO A 63 12.90 11.79 31.70
C PRO A 63 13.07 10.29 31.89
N GLY A 64 14.06 9.69 31.23
CA GLY A 64 14.29 8.27 31.45
C GLY A 64 15.63 7.79 30.90
N PRO A 65 16.28 6.82 31.58
CA PRO A 65 17.52 6.22 31.10
C PRO A 65 17.31 5.35 29.85
N LYS A 66 16.06 4.93 29.55
CA LYS A 66 15.71 4.00 28.47
C LYS A 66 14.93 4.64 27.32
N LEU A 67 15.16 5.93 27.03
CA LEU A 67 14.53 6.57 25.88
C LEU A 67 15.17 6.09 24.58
N ILE A 68 14.35 5.64 23.64
CA ILE A 68 14.78 5.21 22.32
C ILE A 68 14.62 6.35 21.32
N VAL A 69 15.56 6.46 20.37
CA VAL A 69 15.44 7.43 19.27
C VAL A 69 14.35 6.94 18.33
N ILE A 70 13.41 7.82 17.99
CA ILE A 70 12.31 7.48 17.08
C ILE A 70 12.88 7.31 15.68
N SER A 71 12.68 6.12 15.10
CA SER A 71 13.27 5.77 13.82
C SER A 71 12.71 6.66 12.68
N PRO A 72 13.48 6.91 11.61
CA PRO A 72 12.99 7.63 10.44
C PRO A 72 11.70 7.08 9.83
N ASP A 73 11.48 5.76 9.91
CA ASP A 73 10.28 5.12 9.38
C ASP A 73 9.05 5.40 10.25
N VAL A 74 9.18 5.31 11.57
CA VAL A 74 8.10 5.68 12.52
C VAL A 74 7.74 7.16 12.36
N ARG A 75 8.74 8.05 12.20
CA ARG A 75 8.51 9.49 11.99
C ARG A 75 7.74 9.74 10.69
N THR A 76 8.11 9.05 9.61
CA THR A 76 7.45 9.18 8.31
C THR A 76 6.03 8.60 8.37
N ALA A 77 5.84 7.44 9.00
CA ALA A 77 4.51 6.85 9.20
C ALA A 77 3.60 7.79 10.00
N THR A 78 4.09 8.33 11.11
CA THR A 78 3.34 9.30 11.93
C THR A 78 2.91 10.52 11.12
N TYR A 79 3.78 11.06 10.27
CA TYR A 79 3.40 12.16 9.40
C TYR A 79 2.35 11.75 8.36
N VAL A 80 2.56 10.62 7.66
CA VAL A 80 1.66 10.18 6.59
C VAL A 80 0.27 9.84 7.13
N ASP A 81 0.22 9.24 8.31
CA ASP A 81 -1.01 8.67 8.85
C ASP A 81 -1.75 9.67 9.78
N ASN A 82 -1.02 10.62 10.41
CA ASN A 82 -1.58 11.54 11.42
C ASN A 82 -1.29 13.03 11.18
N ASN A 83 -0.55 13.39 10.12
CA ASN A 83 -0.14 14.77 9.82
C ASN A 83 0.65 15.46 10.96
N ILE A 84 1.45 14.69 11.72
CA ILE A 84 2.31 15.21 12.79
C ILE A 84 3.78 15.00 12.44
N LEU A 85 4.56 16.07 12.50
CA LEU A 85 6.02 16.02 12.34
C LEU A 85 6.73 15.69 13.65
N ILE A 86 7.62 14.71 13.58
CA ILE A 86 8.54 14.37 14.65
C ILE A 86 9.96 14.75 14.19
N PRO A 87 10.59 15.78 14.79
CA PRO A 87 11.95 16.18 14.44
C PRO A 87 12.98 15.05 14.58
N SER A 88 14.04 15.12 13.78
CA SER A 88 15.17 14.18 13.89
C SER A 88 15.81 14.20 15.27
N GLY A 89 16.14 13.02 15.80
CA GLY A 89 16.79 12.85 17.10
C GLY A 89 15.84 12.95 18.31
N ASN A 90 14.53 13.17 18.09
CA ASN A 90 13.54 13.05 19.15
C ASN A 90 13.49 11.62 19.69
N ARG A 91 13.31 11.50 21.00
CA ARG A 91 13.26 10.23 21.71
C ARG A 91 11.88 9.98 22.32
N CYS A 92 11.49 8.72 22.45
CA CYS A 92 10.30 8.32 23.20
C CYS A 92 10.55 7.14 24.12
N CYS A 93 9.62 6.90 25.04
CA CYS A 93 9.60 5.69 25.82
C CYS A 93 9.32 4.47 24.91
N PRO A 94 9.94 3.30 25.17
CA PRO A 94 9.73 2.09 24.35
C PRO A 94 8.27 1.64 24.29
N ASN A 95 7.51 1.86 25.36
CA ASN A 95 6.09 1.51 25.45
C ASN A 95 5.17 2.32 24.51
N HIS A 96 5.67 3.39 23.88
CA HIS A 96 4.91 4.15 22.89
C HIS A 96 5.06 3.60 21.47
N ILE A 97 6.03 2.69 21.25
CA ILE A 97 6.25 2.05 19.94
C ILE A 97 5.76 0.61 20.01
N CYS A 98 4.90 0.22 19.08
CA CYS A 98 4.46 -1.15 18.87
C CYS A 98 4.53 -1.45 17.36
N ASP A 99 5.19 -2.54 16.98
CA ASP A 99 5.36 -2.99 15.60
C ASP A 99 5.88 -1.93 14.62
N GLY A 100 6.78 -1.06 15.07
CA GLY A 100 7.35 0.01 14.23
C GLY A 100 6.41 1.20 14.00
N HIS A 101 5.32 1.30 14.77
CA HIS A 101 4.38 2.40 14.77
C HIS A 101 4.21 3.00 16.17
N LEU A 102 3.76 4.25 16.25
CA LEU A 102 3.26 4.79 17.51
C LEU A 102 1.89 4.18 17.80
N ASN A 103 1.68 3.69 19.01
CA ASN A 103 0.37 3.18 19.41
C ASN A 103 -0.66 4.31 19.62
N ASP A 104 -1.93 3.96 19.68
CA ASP A 104 -3.03 4.94 19.74
C ASP A 104 -2.98 5.81 21.01
N ASP A 105 -2.60 5.22 22.15
CA ASP A 105 -2.42 5.97 23.40
C ASP A 105 -1.29 7.00 23.28
N ALA A 106 -0.19 6.64 22.62
CA ALA A 106 0.89 7.57 22.32
C ALA A 106 0.39 8.73 21.47
N LEU A 107 -0.32 8.44 20.37
CA LEU A 107 -0.85 9.45 19.45
C LEU A 107 -1.79 10.43 20.16
N CYS A 108 -2.69 9.93 21.01
CA CYS A 108 -3.61 10.76 21.79
C CYS A 108 -2.90 11.69 22.79
N ARG A 109 -1.71 11.29 23.27
CA ARG A 109 -0.92 12.07 24.24
C ARG A 109 0.07 13.03 23.59
N ILE A 110 0.25 13.00 22.27
CA ILE A 110 1.19 13.89 21.60
C ILE A 110 0.74 15.34 21.79
N LYS A 111 1.62 16.14 22.38
CA LYS A 111 1.49 17.61 22.41
C LYS A 111 2.26 18.20 21.23
N THR A 112 1.55 18.90 20.35
CA THR A 112 2.11 19.57 19.17
C THR A 112 2.16 21.08 19.31
N THR A 113 3.08 21.71 18.59
CA THR A 113 3.03 23.13 18.22
C THR A 113 2.42 23.27 16.83
N ASP A 114 1.70 24.36 16.56
CA ASP A 114 1.02 24.58 15.27
C ASP A 114 1.98 24.84 14.10
N GLU A 115 3.19 25.29 14.41
CA GLU A 115 4.25 25.53 13.44
C GLU A 115 5.43 24.58 13.65
N SER A 116 6.14 24.32 12.55
CA SER A 116 7.32 23.48 12.51
C SER A 116 8.43 24.16 11.70
N PHE A 117 9.66 24.07 12.20
CA PHE A 117 10.84 24.57 11.52
C PHE A 117 11.62 23.41 10.92
N VAL A 118 11.60 23.35 9.59
CA VAL A 118 12.14 22.25 8.79
C VAL A 118 13.28 22.74 7.92
N ASN A 119 14.39 22.01 7.91
CA ASN A 119 15.50 22.27 7.00
C ASN A 119 15.36 21.48 5.69
N ARG A 120 16.15 21.86 4.68
CA ARG A 120 16.16 21.23 3.35
C ARG A 120 16.38 19.71 3.44
N THR A 121 17.31 19.27 4.27
CA THR A 121 17.69 17.84 4.39
C THR A 121 16.51 17.00 4.89
N TYR A 122 15.84 17.45 5.95
CA TYR A 122 14.70 16.76 6.53
C TYR A 122 13.49 16.74 5.59
N LEU A 123 13.23 17.84 4.88
CA LEU A 123 12.18 17.90 3.87
C LEU A 123 12.41 16.88 2.76
N LEU A 124 13.64 16.83 2.22
CA LEU A 124 14.00 15.86 1.18
C LEU A 124 13.96 14.42 1.69
N GLU A 125 14.38 14.16 2.93
CA GLU A 125 14.30 12.84 3.56
C GLU A 125 12.85 12.36 3.61
N ILE A 126 11.95 13.19 4.13
CA ILE A 126 10.52 12.89 4.23
C ILE A 126 9.90 12.69 2.85
N MET A 127 10.12 13.61 1.90
CA MET A 127 9.57 13.49 0.55
C MET A 127 10.04 12.21 -0.16
N ASN A 128 11.31 11.84 -0.02
CA ASN A 128 11.85 10.62 -0.60
C ASN A 128 11.27 9.36 0.07
N LYS A 129 11.13 9.36 1.39
CA LYS A 129 10.50 8.25 2.13
C LYS A 129 9.03 8.11 1.81
N MET A 130 8.29 9.21 1.68
CA MET A 130 6.90 9.20 1.21
C MET A 130 6.78 8.63 -0.19
N ARG A 131 7.63 9.11 -1.11
CA ARG A 131 7.64 8.60 -2.49
C ARG A 131 7.92 7.10 -2.52
N LYS A 132 8.85 6.62 -1.69
CA LYS A 132 9.13 5.19 -1.53
C LYS A 132 7.91 4.44 -0.98
N LYS A 133 7.32 4.90 0.13
CA LYS A 133 6.09 4.33 0.73
C LYS A 133 4.94 4.30 -0.27
N ILE A 134 4.73 5.37 -1.05
CA ILE A 134 3.71 5.44 -2.09
C ILE A 134 4.01 4.46 -3.22
N ARG A 135 5.26 4.32 -3.67
CA ARG A 135 5.60 3.34 -4.73
C ARG A 135 5.39 1.91 -4.27
N GLU A 136 5.77 1.59 -3.05
CA GLU A 136 5.49 0.30 -2.39
C GLU A 136 3.99 0.08 -2.19
N SER A 137 3.23 1.16 -1.98
CA SER A 137 1.77 1.14 -1.77
C SER A 137 0.94 1.21 -3.06
N ALA A 138 1.49 1.74 -4.15
CA ALA A 138 0.84 1.88 -5.45
C ALA A 138 0.79 0.54 -6.19
N SER A 139 1.63 -0.41 -5.76
CA SER A 139 1.52 -1.83 -6.09
C SER A 139 0.58 -2.61 -5.16
N ARG A 140 -0.27 -1.97 -4.35
CA ARG A 140 -1.35 -2.65 -3.60
C ARG A 140 -2.48 -3.12 -4.53
N ARG A 141 -2.11 -3.89 -5.56
CA ARG A 141 -2.94 -5.03 -5.96
C ARG A 141 -3.28 -5.77 -4.67
N LEU A 142 -4.50 -6.25 -4.53
CA LEU A 142 -4.78 -7.24 -3.49
C LEU A 142 -3.77 -8.38 -3.67
N ASN A 143 -2.83 -8.48 -2.74
CA ASN A 143 -1.64 -9.32 -2.88
C ASN A 143 -1.61 -10.33 -1.74
N PHE A 144 -1.73 -11.60 -2.11
CA PHE A 144 -1.62 -12.72 -1.18
C PHE A 144 -0.20 -13.29 -1.11
N ASP A 145 0.74 -12.82 -1.94
CA ASP A 145 2.14 -13.24 -1.96
C ASP A 145 2.95 -12.61 -0.82
N ASP A 146 2.79 -11.30 -0.58
CA ASP A 146 3.57 -10.52 0.39
C ASP A 146 2.69 -10.12 1.58
N SER A 147 2.14 -11.14 2.25
CA SER A 147 1.00 -11.15 3.20
C SER A 147 0.97 -10.08 4.32
N ASN A 148 0.80 -8.81 3.96
CA ASN A 148 0.38 -7.73 4.86
C ASN A 148 -1.12 -7.81 5.23
N LEU A 149 -1.83 -8.80 4.70
CA LEU A 149 -3.24 -9.07 5.02
C LEU A 149 -3.35 -9.80 6.36
N SER A 150 -4.31 -9.41 7.19
CA SER A 150 -4.58 -10.03 8.49
C SER A 150 -5.30 -11.40 8.35
N GLU A 151 -5.36 -12.20 9.41
CA GLU A 151 -6.12 -13.46 9.40
C GLU A 151 -7.62 -13.25 9.02
N PRO A 152 -8.32 -12.24 9.58
CA PRO A 152 -9.67 -11.90 9.17
C PRO A 152 -9.81 -11.54 7.67
N ASP A 153 -8.80 -10.89 7.08
CA ASP A 153 -8.82 -10.55 5.66
C ASP A 153 -8.82 -11.81 4.78
N TYR A 154 -8.01 -12.81 5.13
CA TYR A 154 -7.97 -14.09 4.41
C TYR A 154 -9.33 -14.79 4.45
N ILE A 155 -9.93 -14.88 5.65
CA ILE A 155 -11.23 -15.53 5.83
C ILE A 155 -12.33 -14.77 5.08
N THR A 156 -12.34 -13.44 5.17
CA THR A 156 -13.34 -12.60 4.51
C THR A 156 -13.26 -12.72 2.99
N MET A 157 -12.05 -12.66 2.45
CA MET A 157 -11.82 -12.63 1.01
C MET A 157 -11.91 -14.00 0.36
N THR A 158 -11.36 -15.03 1.00
CA THR A 158 -11.22 -16.37 0.39
C THR A 158 -12.11 -17.44 1.03
N GLY A 159 -12.63 -17.19 2.23
CA GLY A 159 -13.33 -18.18 3.04
C GLY A 159 -12.40 -19.13 3.82
N LEU A 160 -11.09 -18.96 3.73
CA LEU A 160 -10.09 -19.83 4.34
C LEU A 160 -9.20 -19.07 5.33
N SER A 161 -8.69 -19.78 6.34
CA SER A 161 -7.56 -19.31 7.15
C SER A 161 -6.29 -19.21 6.31
N LYS A 162 -5.29 -18.46 6.77
CA LYS A 162 -3.98 -18.35 6.11
C LYS A 162 -3.32 -19.71 5.90
N ILE A 163 -3.40 -20.57 6.91
CA ILE A 163 -2.81 -21.92 6.87
C ILE A 163 -3.48 -22.76 5.79
N ASN A 164 -4.82 -22.86 5.81
CA ASN A 164 -5.57 -23.66 4.85
C ASN A 164 -5.40 -23.10 3.42
N PHE A 165 -5.34 -21.78 3.28
CA PHE A 165 -5.07 -21.16 1.98
C PHE A 165 -3.67 -21.54 1.46
N SER A 166 -2.65 -21.54 2.31
CA SER A 166 -1.28 -21.96 1.96
C SER A 166 -1.23 -23.43 1.56
N GLU A 167 -1.93 -24.30 2.29
CA GLU A 167 -2.05 -25.73 1.96
C GLU A 167 -2.67 -25.93 0.57
N VAL A 168 -3.78 -25.26 0.27
CA VAL A 168 -4.40 -25.30 -1.06
C VAL A 168 -3.43 -24.84 -2.15
N CYS A 169 -2.71 -23.73 -1.93
CA CYS A 169 -1.70 -23.25 -2.86
C CYS A 169 -0.60 -24.29 -3.09
N SER A 170 -0.14 -24.96 -2.03
CA SER A 170 0.87 -26.02 -2.09
C SER A 170 0.38 -27.23 -2.86
N THR A 171 -0.84 -27.71 -2.59
CA THR A 171 -1.46 -28.85 -3.29
C THR A 171 -1.58 -28.59 -4.80
N LEU A 172 -1.99 -27.38 -5.17
CA LEU A 172 -2.20 -27.02 -6.59
C LEU A 172 -0.94 -26.57 -7.32
N SER A 173 0.18 -26.39 -6.60
CA SER A 173 1.42 -25.82 -7.15
C SER A 173 1.99 -26.59 -8.33
N LYS A 174 1.79 -27.92 -8.39
CA LYS A 174 2.27 -28.79 -9.46
C LYS A 174 1.48 -28.64 -10.77
N TYR A 175 0.26 -28.13 -10.68
CA TYR A 175 -0.70 -28.06 -11.81
C TYR A 175 -0.91 -26.63 -12.30
N LEU A 176 -0.54 -25.65 -11.49
CA LEU A 176 -0.60 -24.24 -11.82
C LEU A 176 0.80 -23.72 -12.15
N LYS A 177 0.88 -22.77 -13.08
CA LYS A 177 2.14 -22.13 -13.47
C LYS A 177 2.12 -20.66 -13.07
N ASN A 178 3.24 -20.18 -12.53
CA ASN A 178 3.49 -18.75 -12.41
C ASN A 178 3.58 -18.14 -13.82
N THR A 179 3.07 -16.93 -13.97
CA THR A 179 3.22 -16.13 -15.19
C THR A 179 3.75 -14.75 -14.83
N PRO A 180 4.26 -13.96 -15.79
CA PRO A 180 4.68 -12.59 -15.50
C PRO A 180 3.56 -11.71 -14.91
N ALA A 181 2.30 -12.05 -15.16
CA ALA A 181 1.15 -11.30 -14.71
C ALA A 181 0.59 -11.76 -13.36
N ARG A 182 0.91 -12.97 -12.89
CA ARG A 182 0.33 -13.55 -11.67
C ARG A 182 1.11 -14.75 -11.15
N THR A 183 1.15 -14.86 -9.83
CA THR A 183 1.66 -16.04 -9.13
C THR A 183 0.59 -17.12 -8.98
N ILE A 184 0.99 -18.32 -8.56
CA ILE A 184 0.08 -19.40 -8.16
C ILE A 184 -0.85 -18.91 -7.04
N THR A 185 -0.29 -18.27 -6.01
CA THR A 185 -1.03 -17.67 -4.88
C THR A 185 -2.10 -16.70 -5.36
N THR A 186 -1.74 -15.77 -6.25
CA THR A 186 -2.68 -14.80 -6.83
C THR A 186 -3.75 -15.51 -7.67
N THR A 187 -3.38 -16.55 -8.40
CA THR A 187 -4.32 -17.33 -9.23
C THR A 187 -5.37 -18.04 -8.36
N VAL A 188 -4.94 -18.70 -7.28
CA VAL A 188 -5.82 -19.36 -6.31
C VAL A 188 -6.69 -18.32 -5.57
N ALA A 189 -6.10 -17.20 -5.15
CA ALA A 189 -6.82 -16.10 -4.50
C ALA A 189 -7.93 -15.53 -5.39
N ILE A 190 -7.66 -15.29 -6.68
CA ILE A 190 -8.68 -14.83 -7.64
C ILE A 190 -9.84 -15.81 -7.71
N PHE A 191 -9.55 -17.11 -7.80
CA PHE A 191 -10.57 -18.15 -7.87
C PHE A 191 -11.45 -18.18 -6.61
N LEU A 192 -10.82 -18.25 -5.43
CA LEU A 192 -11.53 -18.30 -4.15
C LEU A 192 -12.31 -17.02 -3.87
N CYS A 193 -11.72 -15.85 -4.13
CA CYS A 193 -12.42 -14.57 -4.01
C CYS A 193 -13.65 -14.53 -4.91
N LYS A 194 -13.54 -15.04 -6.14
CA LYS A 194 -14.68 -15.09 -7.05
C LYS A 194 -15.80 -16.00 -6.54
N LEU A 195 -15.46 -17.19 -6.04
CA LEU A 195 -16.45 -18.11 -5.46
C LEU A 195 -17.10 -17.51 -4.21
N LYS A 196 -16.31 -16.88 -3.33
CA LYS A 196 -16.78 -16.33 -2.06
C LYS A 196 -17.66 -15.09 -2.22
N SER A 197 -17.38 -14.26 -3.22
CA SER A 197 -18.01 -12.94 -3.40
C SER A 197 -19.00 -12.87 -4.57
N GLY A 198 -18.97 -13.82 -5.50
CA GLY A 198 -19.81 -13.80 -6.71
C GLY A 198 -19.48 -12.65 -7.69
N MET A 199 -18.34 -11.98 -7.52
CA MET A 199 -18.04 -10.75 -8.27
C MET A 199 -17.66 -10.99 -9.73
N SER A 200 -17.93 -9.97 -10.55
CA SER A 200 -17.62 -10.02 -11.99
C SER A 200 -16.10 -10.03 -12.23
N ASN A 201 -15.68 -10.61 -13.36
CA ASN A 201 -14.26 -10.60 -13.75
C ASN A 201 -13.71 -9.18 -13.92
N ARG A 202 -14.57 -8.20 -14.27
CA ARG A 202 -14.15 -6.79 -14.39
C ARG A 202 -13.80 -6.21 -13.03
N PHE A 203 -14.60 -6.51 -12.02
CA PHE A 203 -14.35 -6.02 -10.67
C PHE A 203 -13.10 -6.67 -10.05
N LEU A 204 -12.94 -7.99 -10.20
CA LEU A 204 -11.74 -8.69 -9.74
C LEU A 204 -10.48 -8.22 -10.50
N SER A 205 -10.61 -7.89 -11.79
CA SER A 205 -9.53 -7.30 -12.58
C SER A 205 -9.04 -5.97 -11.98
N THR A 206 -9.95 -5.14 -11.47
CA THR A 206 -9.62 -3.91 -10.76
C THR A 206 -8.93 -4.18 -9.42
N ILE A 207 -9.48 -5.07 -8.59
CA ILE A 207 -8.92 -5.35 -7.25
C ILE A 207 -7.53 -5.99 -7.31
N PHE A 208 -7.35 -6.96 -8.19
CA PHE A 208 -6.07 -7.67 -8.33
C PHE A 208 -5.10 -6.97 -9.29
N CYS A 209 -5.51 -5.85 -9.91
CA CYS A 209 -4.72 -5.13 -10.91
C CYS A 209 -4.20 -6.03 -12.05
N VAL A 210 -5.02 -6.97 -12.51
CA VAL A 210 -4.73 -7.88 -13.63
C VAL A 210 -5.75 -7.68 -14.74
N SER A 211 -5.46 -8.11 -15.97
CA SER A 211 -6.45 -8.02 -17.05
C SER A 211 -7.67 -8.92 -16.81
N LYS A 212 -8.84 -8.53 -17.34
CA LYS A 212 -10.07 -9.36 -17.30
C LYS A 212 -9.85 -10.77 -17.87
N SER A 213 -9.05 -10.88 -18.95
CA SER A 213 -8.68 -12.18 -19.53
C SER A 213 -7.83 -13.00 -18.57
N SER A 214 -6.86 -12.38 -17.89
CA SER A 214 -6.08 -13.05 -16.84
C SER A 214 -6.98 -13.60 -15.73
N VAL A 215 -7.96 -12.82 -15.23
CA VAL A 215 -8.94 -13.32 -14.24
C VAL A 215 -9.67 -14.55 -14.76
N HIS A 216 -10.16 -14.52 -16.01
CA HIS A 216 -10.85 -15.66 -16.61
C HIS A 216 -9.95 -16.90 -16.71
N HIS A 217 -8.72 -16.75 -17.19
CA HIS A 217 -7.76 -17.85 -17.24
C HIS A 217 -7.40 -18.37 -15.85
N ALA A 218 -7.28 -17.51 -14.84
CA ALA A 218 -6.94 -17.93 -13.47
C ALA A 218 -8.04 -18.84 -12.93
N PHE A 219 -9.29 -18.39 -13.09
CA PHE A 219 -10.45 -19.14 -12.66
C PHE A 219 -10.52 -20.52 -13.34
N ASN A 220 -10.33 -20.59 -14.66
CA ASN A 220 -10.40 -21.85 -15.39
C ASN A 220 -9.26 -22.81 -15.03
N SER A 221 -8.03 -22.32 -14.90
CA SER A 221 -6.88 -23.16 -14.54
C SER A 221 -7.05 -23.78 -13.15
N VAL A 222 -7.47 -22.99 -12.16
CA VAL A 222 -7.70 -23.49 -10.80
C VAL A 222 -8.87 -24.47 -10.77
N ARG A 223 -9.97 -24.16 -11.47
CA ARG A 223 -11.11 -25.08 -11.61
C ARG A 223 -10.68 -26.43 -12.18
N GLN A 224 -9.88 -26.43 -13.25
CA GLN A 224 -9.39 -27.66 -13.86
C GLN A 224 -8.51 -28.46 -12.91
N ALA A 225 -7.55 -27.80 -12.24
CA ALA A 225 -6.67 -28.45 -11.28
C ALA A 225 -7.43 -29.06 -10.09
N PHE A 226 -8.46 -28.36 -9.57
CA PHE A 226 -9.34 -28.92 -8.54
C PHE A 226 -10.10 -30.15 -9.05
N MET A 227 -10.66 -30.10 -10.25
CA MET A 227 -11.46 -31.21 -10.80
C MET A 227 -10.63 -32.45 -11.13
N SER A 228 -9.39 -32.31 -11.58
CA SER A 228 -8.56 -33.45 -11.95
C SER A 228 -7.85 -34.10 -10.77
N GLU A 229 -7.51 -33.34 -9.72
CA GLU A 229 -6.62 -33.84 -8.65
C GLU A 229 -7.27 -33.81 -7.29
N PHE A 230 -7.83 -32.66 -6.92
CA PHE A 230 -8.32 -32.46 -5.56
C PHE A 230 -9.63 -33.20 -5.32
N VAL A 231 -10.58 -33.10 -6.24
CA VAL A 231 -11.89 -33.75 -6.10
C VAL A 231 -11.73 -35.27 -6.08
N PRO A 232 -11.01 -35.93 -7.01
CA PRO A 232 -10.86 -37.39 -6.94
C PRO A 232 -10.16 -37.86 -5.66
N ALA A 233 -9.17 -37.12 -5.17
CA ALA A 233 -8.40 -37.50 -3.99
C ALA A 233 -9.12 -37.23 -2.65
N ASN A 234 -10.01 -36.23 -2.58
CA ASN A 234 -10.60 -35.77 -1.31
C ASN A 234 -12.13 -35.85 -1.26
N LEU A 235 -12.82 -35.94 -2.40
CA LEU A 235 -14.28 -35.86 -2.51
C LEU A 235 -14.88 -36.95 -3.42
N GLY A 236 -14.06 -37.77 -4.08
CA GLY A 236 -14.52 -38.85 -4.93
C GLY A 236 -14.96 -40.07 -4.13
N PHE A 237 -15.81 -40.94 -4.69
CA PHE A 237 -16.30 -42.14 -4.02
C PHE A 237 -15.25 -43.24 -3.76
N GLN A 238 -13.99 -42.98 -4.11
CA GLN A 238 -12.85 -43.89 -3.92
C GLN A 238 -12.60 -44.20 -2.43
N HIS A 239 -13.00 -43.32 -1.51
CA HIS A 239 -12.87 -43.51 -0.05
C HIS A 239 -14.16 -43.97 0.63
N THR A 240 -15.32 -43.94 -0.05
CA THR A 240 -16.56 -44.56 0.45
C THR A 240 -16.48 -46.06 0.25
N VAL A 241 -16.07 -46.78 1.29
CA VAL A 241 -16.31 -48.21 1.39
C VAL A 241 -17.82 -48.40 1.47
N LEU A 242 -18.45 -48.82 0.37
CA LEU A 242 -19.81 -49.37 0.44
C LEU A 242 -19.71 -50.69 1.21
N VAL A 243 -19.88 -50.62 2.53
CA VAL A 243 -20.09 -51.81 3.36
C VAL A 243 -21.42 -52.41 2.90
N ARG A 244 -21.36 -53.43 2.04
CA ARG A 244 -22.51 -54.30 1.78
C ARG A 244 -22.75 -55.13 3.04
N THR A 245 -23.64 -54.65 3.90
CA THR A 245 -24.29 -55.52 4.88
C THR A 245 -25.27 -56.41 4.12
N TYR A 246 -24.91 -57.69 4.01
CA TYR A 246 -25.82 -58.78 3.67
C TYR A 246 -26.62 -59.19 4.91
#